data_AF-A0A1E3SUL2-F1
#
_entry.id   AF-A0A1E3SUL2-F1
#
_cell.length_a   1.000
_cell.length_b   1.000
_cell.length_c   1.000
_cell.angle_alpha   90.00
_cell.angle_beta   90.00
_cell.angle_gamma   90.00
#
_symmetry.space_group_name_H-M   'P 1'
#
loop_
_entity.id
_entity.type
_entity.pdbx_description
1 polymer ?
#
loop_
_entity_poly.entity_id
_entity_poly.type
_entity_poly.pdbx_seq_one_letter_code
_entity_poly.pdbx_strand_id
1 'polypeptide(L)'
;MVSWPDLGTRVAVRYRRPAGSVPPLTDAVGHLVAVGPTVRVQTKTGAVVEFAADDVVALRVLTDTPIRTSAIRALEHAAATARAGGQRVWLDGWLLRAADETGPTRNSAVPLDISARISSVPAIVTWYEQRGRDPWLAIPDRLLVLPPGVVGVAAEQVLVRDLTATPPNLGDTAPDDADRATVTDAPDGTRWVGLSVSGLPDDESAVRRCEAALAGAVRRGATRGYVEVAENDTAAAGLAHRLGFRPHHGRRYVDARGGWDTV
;
A
#
# COMPACT_ATOMS: atom_id res chain seq x y z
N MET A 1 0.34 -7.10 35.17
CA MET A 1 1.04 -6.10 34.35
C MET A 1 0.80 -6.48 32.89
N VAL A 2 0.25 -5.57 32.10
CA VAL A 2 -0.06 -5.84 30.69
C VAL A 2 1.26 -5.87 29.90
N SER A 3 1.45 -6.89 29.06
CA SER A 3 2.59 -6.91 28.12
C SER A 3 2.27 -5.99 26.95
N TRP A 4 3.10 -4.97 26.73
CA TRP A 4 2.90 -3.99 25.67
C TRP A 4 3.56 -4.46 24.36
N PRO A 5 2.89 -4.29 23.20
CA PRO A 5 3.52 -4.51 21.91
C PRO A 5 4.49 -3.35 21.57
N ASP A 6 5.22 -3.50 20.47
CA ASP A 6 6.14 -2.47 19.99
C ASP A 6 5.40 -1.14 19.71
N LEU A 7 6.11 -0.03 19.94
CA LEU A 7 5.61 1.29 19.56
C LEU A 7 5.30 1.32 18.06
N GLY A 8 4.23 2.02 17.69
CA GLY A 8 3.64 2.00 16.36
C GLY A 8 2.62 0.88 16.13
N THR A 9 2.52 -0.11 17.03
CA THR A 9 1.49 -1.15 16.91
C THR A 9 0.09 -0.57 17.11
N ARG A 10 -0.85 -0.96 16.25
CA ARG A 10 -2.26 -0.57 16.40
C ARG A 10 -2.91 -1.37 17.51
N VAL A 11 -3.50 -0.69 18.48
CA VAL A 11 -4.08 -1.30 19.69
C VAL A 11 -5.47 -0.74 19.97
N ALA A 12 -6.30 -1.56 20.60
CA ALA A 12 -7.47 -1.13 21.35
C ALA A 12 -7.18 -1.34 22.84
N VAL A 13 -7.21 -0.26 23.60
CA VAL A 13 -6.94 -0.27 25.04
C VAL A 13 -8.20 0.18 25.78
N ARG A 14 -8.71 -0.66 26.66
CA ARG A 14 -9.76 -0.29 27.60
C ARG A 14 -9.12 0.11 28.92
N TYR A 15 -9.46 1.28 29.43
CA TYR A 15 -8.88 1.81 30.66
C TYR A 15 -9.93 2.46 31.57
N ARG A 16 -9.58 2.58 32.86
CA ARG A 16 -10.38 3.26 33.89
C ARG A 16 -10.28 4.77 33.75
N ARG A 17 -11.44 5.44 33.82
CA ARG A 17 -11.52 6.89 33.92
C ARG A 17 -11.36 7.33 35.39
N PRO A 18 -11.08 8.62 35.65
CA PRO A 18 -11.01 9.14 37.01
C PRO A 18 -12.25 8.77 37.83
N ALA A 19 -12.04 8.51 39.12
CA ALA A 19 -13.11 8.14 40.05
C ALA A 19 -14.29 9.12 39.96
N GLY A 20 -15.51 8.59 39.85
CA GLY A 20 -16.73 9.39 39.65
C GLY A 20 -17.14 9.60 38.19
N SER A 21 -16.34 9.14 37.21
CA SER A 21 -16.72 9.20 35.79
C SER A 21 -17.87 8.25 35.45
N VAL A 22 -18.80 8.72 34.62
CA VAL A 22 -19.86 7.90 34.00
C VAL A 22 -19.72 7.98 32.47
N PRO A 23 -19.45 6.88 31.76
CA PRO A 23 -19.11 5.55 32.28
C PRO A 23 -17.73 5.52 32.97
N PRO A 24 -17.46 4.54 33.87
CA PRO A 24 -16.19 4.43 34.61
C PRO A 24 -15.03 3.86 33.77
N LEU A 25 -15.33 3.26 32.62
CA LEU A 25 -14.37 2.72 31.67
C LEU A 25 -14.57 3.41 30.32
N THR A 26 -13.49 3.51 29.54
CA THR A 26 -13.54 3.96 28.15
C THR A 26 -12.48 3.23 27.32
N ASP A 27 -12.62 3.29 26.00
CA ASP A 27 -11.71 2.65 25.06
C ASP A 27 -10.90 3.71 24.29
N ALA A 28 -9.61 3.44 24.06
CA ALA A 28 -8.74 4.16 23.14
C ALA A 28 -8.33 3.23 21.99
N VAL A 29 -8.52 3.67 20.75
CA VAL A 29 -8.13 2.89 19.55
C VAL A 29 -7.20 3.72 18.68
N GLY A 30 -6.01 3.21 18.42
CA GLY A 30 -4.98 3.95 17.70
C GLY A 30 -3.63 3.24 17.71
N HIS A 31 -2.57 3.95 17.33
CA HIS A 31 -1.21 3.45 17.39
C HIS A 31 -0.59 3.77 18.75
N LEU A 32 0.13 2.80 19.30
CA LEU A 32 0.83 2.94 20.57
C LEU A 32 2.06 3.84 20.39
N VAL A 33 2.10 4.98 21.07
CA VAL A 33 3.19 5.98 20.89
C VAL A 33 4.16 5.98 22.07
N ALA A 34 3.68 5.65 23.27
CA ALA A 34 4.52 5.55 24.45
C ALA A 34 3.95 4.54 25.45
N VAL A 35 4.85 3.85 26.16
CA VAL A 35 4.53 2.90 27.22
C VAL A 35 5.35 3.22 28.46
N GLY A 36 4.70 3.75 29.50
CA GLY A 36 5.26 3.89 30.86
C GLY A 36 5.04 5.28 31.48
N PRO A 37 5.00 5.38 32.82
CA PRO A 37 3.78 5.18 33.63
C PRO A 37 2.48 5.73 33.00
N THR A 38 2.58 6.69 32.09
CA THR A 38 1.50 7.17 31.22
C THR A 38 1.61 6.53 29.83
N VAL A 39 0.57 5.82 29.43
CA VAL A 39 0.46 5.24 28.09
C VAL A 39 -0.11 6.28 27.15
N ARG A 40 0.40 6.34 25.92
CA ARG A 40 -0.08 7.25 24.87
C ARG A 40 -0.55 6.46 23.66
N VAL A 41 -1.80 6.69 23.26
CA VAL A 41 -2.39 6.11 22.05
C VAL A 41 -2.79 7.23 21.09
N GLN A 42 -2.16 7.30 19.92
CA GLN A 42 -2.56 8.23 18.88
C GLN A 42 -3.69 7.65 18.06
N THR A 43 -4.87 8.25 18.19
CA THR A 43 -6.08 7.85 17.46
C THR A 43 -5.96 8.15 15.97
N LYS A 44 -6.88 7.59 15.17
CA LYS A 44 -6.94 7.84 13.71
C LYS A 44 -7.07 9.32 13.33
N THR A 45 -7.54 10.18 14.23
CA THR A 45 -7.70 11.62 14.01
C THR A 45 -6.45 12.42 14.37
N GLY A 46 -5.37 11.74 14.78
CA GLY A 46 -4.14 12.37 15.25
C GLY A 46 -4.16 12.78 16.72
N ALA A 47 -5.33 12.75 17.38
CA ALA A 47 -5.45 13.05 18.81
C ALA A 47 -4.76 11.98 19.66
N VAL A 48 -3.98 12.40 20.65
CA VAL A 48 -3.30 11.51 21.60
C VAL A 48 -4.16 11.35 22.84
N VAL A 49 -4.51 10.11 23.16
CA VAL A 49 -5.21 9.75 24.38
C VAL A 49 -4.18 9.24 25.39
N GLU A 50 -4.21 9.81 26.59
CA GLU A 50 -3.27 9.49 27.68
C GLU A 50 -4.02 8.85 28.85
N PHE A 51 -3.43 7.82 29.45
CA PHE A 51 -3.96 7.17 30.66
C PHE A 51 -2.84 6.45 31.42
N ALA A 52 -3.02 6.21 32.72
CA ALA A 52 -2.04 5.47 33.50
C ALA A 52 -1.99 4.00 33.07
N ALA A 53 -0.80 3.41 33.07
CA ALA A 53 -0.63 1.99 32.75
C ALA A 53 -1.41 1.08 33.73
N ASP A 54 -1.56 1.51 34.99
CA ASP A 54 -2.30 0.79 36.03
C ASP A 54 -3.83 0.85 35.84
N ASP A 55 -4.32 1.85 35.08
CA ASP A 55 -5.74 1.98 34.76
C ASP A 55 -6.18 1.07 33.62
N VAL A 56 -5.24 0.43 32.91
CA VAL A 56 -5.55 -0.47 31.80
C VAL A 56 -6.21 -1.74 32.31
N VAL A 57 -7.38 -2.04 31.77
CA VAL A 57 -8.15 -3.25 32.11
C VAL A 57 -8.14 -4.28 30.99
N ALA A 58 -7.96 -3.86 29.73
CA ALA A 58 -7.79 -4.76 28.61
C ALA A 58 -6.94 -4.12 27.50
N LEU A 59 -6.12 -4.94 26.85
CA LEU A 59 -5.34 -4.56 25.68
C LEU A 59 -5.56 -5.60 24.59
N ARG A 60 -5.88 -5.14 23.38
CA ARG A 60 -5.94 -5.97 22.18
C ARG A 60 -5.09 -5.36 21.09
N VAL A 61 -4.14 -6.13 20.57
CA VAL A 61 -3.46 -5.79 19.30
C VAL A 61 -4.49 -5.89 18.19
N LEU A 62 -4.68 -4.80 17.46
CA LEU A 62 -5.54 -4.78 16.31
C LEU A 62 -4.71 -5.09 15.08
N THR A 63 -5.27 -5.89 14.19
CA THR A 63 -4.82 -5.88 12.80
C THR A 63 -5.03 -4.49 12.21
N ASP A 64 -4.31 -4.19 11.13
CA ASP A 64 -4.48 -2.93 10.41
C ASP A 64 -5.95 -2.67 10.09
N THR A 65 -6.29 -1.38 9.97
CA THR A 65 -7.65 -0.96 9.63
C THR A 65 -8.11 -1.75 8.40
N PRO A 66 -9.31 -2.36 8.41
CA PRO A 66 -9.79 -3.10 7.25
C PRO A 66 -9.70 -2.24 5.99
N ILE A 67 -8.86 -2.68 5.06
CA ILE A 67 -8.65 -2.00 3.79
C ILE A 67 -9.83 -2.33 2.89
N ARG A 68 -10.60 -1.29 2.55
CA ARG A 68 -11.76 -1.40 1.66
C ARG A 68 -11.29 -1.65 0.23
N THR A 69 -12.06 -2.42 -0.53
CA THR A 69 -11.79 -2.66 -1.96
C THR A 69 -11.71 -1.37 -2.77
N SER A 70 -12.46 -0.33 -2.40
CA SER A 70 -12.36 1.00 -3.02
C SER A 70 -10.99 1.66 -2.81
N ALA A 71 -10.39 1.51 -1.63
CA ALA A 71 -9.05 2.04 -1.34
C ALA A 71 -7.96 1.27 -2.12
N ILE A 72 -8.14 -0.05 -2.29
CA ILE A 72 -7.27 -0.86 -3.15
C ILE A 72 -7.35 -0.35 -4.59
N ARG A 73 -8.57 -0.19 -5.14
CA ARG A 73 -8.77 0.32 -6.50
C ARG A 73 -8.19 1.72 -6.70
N ALA A 74 -8.40 2.63 -5.75
CA ALA A 74 -7.89 4.00 -5.84
C ALA A 74 -6.36 4.03 -5.92
N LEU A 75 -5.67 3.25 -5.07
CA LEU A 75 -4.22 3.12 -5.10
C LEU A 75 -3.71 2.43 -6.37
N GLU A 76 -4.34 1.34 -6.79
CA GLU A 76 -3.98 0.62 -8.02
C GLU A 76 -4.17 1.49 -9.27
N HIS A 77 -5.15 2.40 -9.26
CA HIS A 77 -5.34 3.38 -10.32
C HIS A 77 -4.20 4.41 -10.35
N ALA A 78 -3.80 4.93 -9.18
CA ALA A 78 -2.66 5.83 -9.06
C ALA A 78 -1.35 5.14 -9.51
N ALA A 79 -1.17 3.87 -9.12
CA ALA A 79 0.00 3.06 -9.50
C ALA A 79 0.04 2.76 -11.00
N ALA A 80 -1.08 2.36 -11.59
CA ALA A 80 -1.18 2.12 -13.03
C ALA A 80 -0.97 3.41 -13.85
N THR A 81 -1.37 4.57 -13.32
CA THR A 81 -1.16 5.88 -13.94
C THR A 81 0.31 6.30 -13.90
N ALA A 82 1.02 5.98 -12.81
CA ALA A 82 2.42 6.34 -12.61
C ALA A 82 3.37 5.63 -13.58
N ARG A 83 2.97 4.47 -14.12
CA ARG A 83 3.81 3.72 -15.06
C ARG A 83 3.84 4.43 -16.41
N ALA A 84 4.97 5.04 -16.73
CA ALA A 84 5.19 5.72 -18.00
C ALA A 84 5.31 4.73 -19.17
N GLY A 85 4.92 5.20 -20.36
CA GLY A 85 5.07 4.47 -21.62
C GLY A 85 3.99 3.41 -21.88
N GLY A 86 3.87 3.03 -23.16
CA GLY A 86 2.98 1.96 -23.61
C GLY A 86 1.55 2.37 -23.97
N GLN A 87 0.84 1.44 -24.64
CA GLN A 87 -0.58 1.55 -24.95
C GLN A 87 -1.41 1.26 -23.68
N ARG A 88 -2.49 2.01 -23.51
CA ARG A 88 -3.46 1.83 -22.42
C ARG A 88 -4.86 1.86 -22.97
N VAL A 89 -5.68 0.88 -22.61
CA VAL A 89 -7.07 0.76 -23.07
C VAL A 89 -7.96 0.33 -21.91
N TRP A 90 -9.13 0.95 -21.79
CA TRP A 90 -10.17 0.47 -20.90
C TRP A 90 -11.05 -0.56 -21.61
N LEU A 91 -11.33 -1.67 -20.94
CA LEU A 91 -12.20 -2.74 -21.41
C LEU A 91 -13.02 -3.26 -20.22
N ASP A 92 -14.32 -2.97 -20.20
CA ASP A 92 -15.27 -3.44 -19.17
C ASP A 92 -14.75 -3.32 -17.73
N GLY A 93 -14.22 -2.14 -17.38
CA GLY A 93 -13.68 -1.86 -16.06
C GLY A 93 -12.25 -2.36 -15.78
N TRP A 94 -11.62 -3.01 -16.76
CA TRP A 94 -10.20 -3.34 -16.74
C TRP A 94 -9.39 -2.25 -17.45
N LEU A 95 -8.24 -1.90 -16.88
CA LEU A 95 -7.22 -1.12 -17.58
C LEU A 95 -6.15 -2.08 -18.10
N LEU A 96 -6.10 -2.23 -19.42
CA LEU A 96 -5.10 -3.02 -20.13
C LEU A 96 -3.90 -2.14 -20.42
N ARG A 97 -2.70 -2.65 -20.15
CA ARG A 97 -1.44 -1.94 -20.36
C ARG A 97 -0.48 -2.83 -21.14
N ALA A 98 0.15 -2.27 -22.16
CA ALA A 98 1.20 -2.92 -22.93
C ALA A 98 2.34 -1.94 -23.22
N ALA A 99 3.53 -2.23 -22.73
CA ALA A 99 4.76 -1.49 -22.96
C ALA A 99 5.78 -2.39 -23.68
N ASP A 100 6.90 -1.81 -24.13
CA ASP A 100 7.92 -2.58 -24.85
C ASP A 100 8.72 -3.51 -23.94
N GLU A 101 8.82 -3.16 -22.65
CA GLU A 101 9.45 -3.96 -21.60
C GLU A 101 8.85 -5.36 -21.51
N THR A 102 9.65 -6.34 -21.12
CA THR A 102 9.19 -7.71 -20.87
C THR A 102 8.71 -7.89 -19.43
N GLY A 103 7.72 -8.77 -19.25
CA GLY A 103 7.21 -9.13 -17.92
C GLY A 103 5.86 -8.47 -17.55
N PRO A 104 5.20 -8.99 -16.50
CA PRO A 104 3.79 -8.72 -16.24
C PRO A 104 3.51 -7.38 -15.56
N THR A 105 4.50 -6.76 -14.90
CA THR A 105 4.32 -5.51 -14.13
C THR A 105 3.91 -4.32 -15.01
N ARG A 106 4.50 -4.24 -16.21
CA ARG A 106 4.14 -3.24 -17.24
C ARG A 106 3.17 -3.76 -18.30
N ASN A 107 3.03 -5.07 -18.44
CA ASN A 107 2.17 -5.71 -19.43
C ASN A 107 1.11 -6.56 -18.76
N SER A 108 0.09 -5.92 -18.19
CA SER A 108 -1.02 -6.64 -17.56
C SER A 108 -2.31 -5.84 -17.53
N ALA A 109 -3.43 -6.55 -17.55
CA ALA A 109 -4.76 -6.00 -17.30
C ALA A 109 -5.03 -5.94 -15.79
N VAL A 110 -5.51 -4.80 -15.31
CA VAL A 110 -5.80 -4.56 -13.89
C VAL A 110 -7.28 -4.22 -13.71
N PRO A 111 -8.02 -4.86 -12.78
CA PRO A 111 -9.43 -4.59 -12.58
C PRO A 111 -9.58 -3.32 -11.73
N LEU A 112 -9.66 -2.15 -12.36
CA LEU A 112 -9.63 -0.87 -11.64
C LEU A 112 -11.02 -0.32 -11.35
N ASP A 113 -12.02 -0.61 -12.18
CA ASP A 113 -13.40 -0.23 -11.93
C ASP A 113 -14.23 -1.37 -11.34
N ILE A 114 -15.26 -1.03 -10.56
CA ILE A 114 -16.15 -1.98 -9.89
C ILE A 114 -16.88 -2.90 -10.88
N SER A 115 -17.04 -2.48 -12.14
CA SER A 115 -17.65 -3.27 -13.21
C SER A 115 -16.76 -4.39 -13.77
N ALA A 116 -15.47 -4.43 -13.41
CA ALA A 116 -14.53 -5.46 -13.87
C ALA A 116 -15.02 -6.87 -13.51
N ARG A 117 -15.20 -7.72 -14.54
CA ARG A 117 -15.67 -9.10 -14.41
C ARG A 117 -14.73 -10.07 -15.11
N ILE A 118 -14.73 -11.32 -14.64
CA ILE A 118 -14.00 -12.42 -15.29
C ILE A 118 -14.55 -12.77 -16.66
N SER A 119 -15.83 -12.50 -16.93
CA SER A 119 -16.41 -12.66 -18.27
C SER A 119 -15.70 -11.85 -19.36
N SER A 120 -14.93 -10.83 -19.00
CA SER A 120 -14.15 -10.01 -19.94
C SER A 120 -12.77 -10.60 -20.29
N VAL A 121 -12.32 -11.65 -19.58
CA VAL A 121 -11.00 -12.27 -19.77
C VAL A 121 -10.75 -12.74 -21.21
N PRO A 122 -11.68 -13.39 -21.93
CA PRO A 122 -11.46 -13.78 -23.32
C PRO A 122 -11.14 -12.61 -24.26
N ALA A 123 -11.79 -11.45 -24.04
CA ALA A 123 -11.54 -10.24 -24.82
C ALA A 123 -10.18 -9.62 -24.47
N ILE A 124 -9.78 -9.69 -23.19
CA ILE A 124 -8.45 -9.28 -22.74
C ILE A 124 -7.36 -10.13 -23.39
N VAL A 125 -7.52 -11.47 -23.40
CA VAL A 125 -6.60 -12.41 -24.06
C VAL A 125 -6.43 -12.03 -25.53
N THR A 126 -7.53 -11.85 -26.25
CA THR A 126 -7.53 -11.46 -27.66
C THR A 126 -6.75 -10.16 -27.89
N TRP A 127 -6.92 -9.16 -27.02
CA TRP A 127 -6.25 -7.86 -27.16
C TRP A 127 -4.72 -7.96 -27.05
N TYR A 128 -4.21 -8.80 -26.14
CA TYR A 128 -2.77 -9.05 -25.96
C TYR A 128 -2.19 -9.91 -27.09
N GLU A 129 -2.90 -10.96 -27.51
CA GLU A 129 -2.46 -11.86 -28.59
C GLU A 129 -2.31 -11.15 -29.93
N GLN A 130 -3.25 -10.24 -30.26
CA GLN A 130 -3.16 -9.38 -31.46
C GLN A 130 -1.90 -8.51 -31.48
N ARG A 131 -1.24 -8.33 -30.33
CA ARG A 131 -0.02 -7.54 -30.17
C ARG A 131 1.22 -8.42 -29.95
N GLY A 132 1.08 -9.75 -30.04
CA GLY A 132 2.17 -10.70 -29.78
C GLY A 132 2.68 -10.63 -28.34
N ARG A 133 1.80 -10.35 -27.37
CA ARG A 133 2.13 -10.25 -25.94
C ARG A 133 1.41 -11.33 -25.16
N ASP A 134 2.04 -11.77 -24.07
CA ASP A 134 1.38 -12.67 -23.11
C ASP A 134 0.25 -11.92 -22.37
N PRO A 135 -0.93 -12.53 -22.21
CA PRO A 135 -2.08 -11.90 -21.60
C PRO A 135 -2.03 -12.05 -20.06
N TRP A 136 -1.25 -11.22 -19.38
CA TRP A 136 -1.20 -11.26 -17.92
C TRP A 136 -2.36 -10.48 -17.30
N LEU A 137 -2.96 -11.03 -16.23
CA LEU A 137 -3.83 -10.27 -15.34
C LEU A 137 -3.06 -9.94 -14.07
N ALA A 138 -3.11 -8.68 -13.62
CA ALA A 138 -2.66 -8.30 -12.30
C ALA A 138 -3.88 -8.16 -11.39
N ILE A 139 -4.02 -9.07 -10.44
CA ILE A 139 -5.18 -9.19 -9.56
C ILE A 139 -4.78 -8.77 -8.15
N PRO A 140 -5.14 -7.55 -7.72
CA PRO A 140 -5.01 -7.14 -6.33
C PRO A 140 -5.89 -8.01 -5.43
N ASP A 141 -5.40 -8.32 -4.24
CA ASP A 141 -6.14 -9.12 -3.27
C ASP A 141 -7.53 -8.51 -3.03
N ARG A 142 -8.53 -9.39 -2.89
CA ARG A 142 -9.94 -9.04 -2.58
C ARG A 142 -10.72 -8.34 -3.69
N LEU A 143 -10.13 -8.00 -4.83
CA LEU A 143 -10.88 -7.38 -5.93
C LEU A 143 -11.62 -8.42 -6.79
N LEU A 144 -10.97 -9.55 -7.04
CA LEU A 144 -11.54 -10.69 -7.76
C LEU A 144 -11.11 -11.99 -7.09
N VAL A 145 -11.99 -12.98 -7.12
CA VAL A 145 -11.67 -14.34 -6.66
C VAL A 145 -11.05 -15.08 -7.83
N LEU A 146 -9.80 -15.53 -7.65
CA LEU A 146 -9.14 -16.40 -8.63
C LEU A 146 -9.81 -17.78 -8.60
N PRO A 147 -10.11 -18.39 -9.77
CA PRO A 147 -10.57 -19.76 -9.84
C PRO A 147 -9.57 -20.73 -9.18
N PRO A 148 -10.05 -21.85 -8.61
CA PRO A 148 -9.17 -22.90 -8.12
C PRO A 148 -8.24 -23.40 -9.24
N GLY A 149 -6.95 -23.54 -8.94
CA GLY A 149 -5.96 -24.06 -9.89
C GLY A 149 -5.26 -23.01 -10.74
N VAL A 150 -5.66 -21.73 -10.68
CA VAL A 150 -4.88 -20.65 -11.30
C VAL A 150 -3.59 -20.45 -10.52
N VAL A 151 -2.45 -20.72 -11.17
CA VAL A 151 -1.11 -20.55 -10.60
C VAL A 151 -0.61 -19.15 -10.92
N GLY A 152 -0.17 -18.43 -9.89
CA GLY A 152 0.48 -17.13 -10.05
C GLY A 152 1.88 -17.27 -10.66
N VAL A 153 2.21 -16.42 -11.62
CA VAL A 153 3.56 -16.34 -12.21
C VAL A 153 4.47 -15.39 -11.45
N ALA A 154 3.90 -14.42 -10.75
CA ALA A 154 4.58 -13.49 -9.87
C ALA A 154 3.61 -12.94 -8.83
N ALA A 155 4.14 -12.44 -7.73
CA ALA A 155 3.37 -11.74 -6.71
C ALA A 155 4.17 -10.56 -6.15
N GLU A 156 3.44 -9.52 -5.78
CA GLU A 156 3.98 -8.31 -5.17
C GLU A 156 3.18 -7.98 -3.92
N GLN A 157 3.85 -7.33 -2.97
CA GLN A 157 3.24 -6.64 -1.85
C GLN A 157 3.26 -5.15 -2.13
N VAL A 158 2.12 -4.50 -1.95
CA VAL A 158 2.00 -3.05 -1.99
C VAL A 158 1.99 -2.54 -0.56
N LEU A 159 2.97 -1.70 -0.22
CA LEU A 159 3.08 -1.07 1.09
C LEU A 159 2.83 0.43 0.98
N VAL A 160 2.28 1.03 2.03
CA VAL A 160 1.91 2.46 2.07
C VAL A 160 2.48 3.16 3.30
N ARG A 161 2.66 4.47 3.19
CA ARG A 161 3.05 5.37 4.27
C ARG A 161 2.29 6.69 4.15
N ASP A 162 1.70 7.16 5.25
CA ASP A 162 1.21 8.54 5.32
C ASP A 162 2.40 9.51 5.37
N LEU A 163 2.35 10.58 4.56
CA LEU A 163 3.41 11.58 4.51
C LEU A 163 2.97 12.82 5.28
N THR A 164 3.80 13.25 6.24
CA THR A 164 3.54 14.47 7.00
C THR A 164 3.94 15.70 6.21
N ALA A 165 3.18 16.78 6.34
CA ALA A 165 3.41 18.06 5.64
C ALA A 165 4.71 18.77 6.08
N THR A 166 5.39 18.29 7.12
CA THR A 166 6.69 18.82 7.56
C THR A 166 7.79 17.85 7.14
N PRO A 167 8.39 18.03 5.96
CA PRO A 167 9.55 17.24 5.58
C PRO A 167 10.69 17.55 6.58
N PRO A 168 11.46 16.54 7.02
CA PRO A 168 12.74 16.83 7.66
C PRO A 168 13.57 17.69 6.70
N ASN A 169 14.29 18.68 7.24
CA ASN A 169 15.13 19.60 6.47
C ASN A 169 16.39 18.84 5.99
N LEU A 170 16.18 17.94 5.02
CA LEU A 170 17.22 17.26 4.28
C LEU A 170 17.59 18.25 3.16
N GLY A 171 18.77 18.87 3.27
CA GLY A 171 19.25 19.86 2.30
C GLY A 171 19.20 19.36 0.85
N ASP A 172 19.27 20.30 -0.09
CA ASP A 172 19.14 20.03 -1.54
C ASP A 172 19.99 18.84 -2.00
N THR A 173 19.34 17.71 -2.26
CA THR A 173 19.95 16.55 -2.92
C THR A 173 19.61 16.53 -4.40
N ALA A 174 20.57 16.01 -5.16
CA ALA A 174 20.73 16.07 -6.61
C ALA A 174 19.51 15.62 -7.45
N PRO A 175 19.40 16.11 -8.70
CA PRO A 175 18.29 15.80 -9.63
C PRO A 175 18.08 14.30 -9.95
N ASP A 176 19.08 13.44 -9.76
CA ASP A 176 19.02 12.00 -10.14
C ASP A 176 18.00 11.18 -9.32
N ASP A 177 17.62 11.59 -8.11
CA ASP A 177 16.66 10.82 -7.28
C ASP A 177 15.18 11.13 -7.61
N ALA A 178 14.91 12.17 -8.42
CA ALA A 178 13.54 12.51 -8.83
C ALA A 178 12.88 11.40 -9.67
N ASP A 179 13.67 10.69 -10.48
CA ASP A 179 13.20 9.63 -11.37
C ASP A 179 12.67 8.40 -10.62
N ARG A 180 13.02 8.25 -9.33
CA ARG A 180 12.51 7.17 -8.48
C ARG A 180 11.17 7.47 -7.82
N ALA A 181 10.66 8.70 -7.90
CA ALA A 181 9.45 9.14 -7.20
C ALA A 181 8.45 9.80 -8.16
N THR A 182 7.42 9.05 -8.55
CA THR A 182 6.36 9.54 -9.44
C THR A 182 5.13 9.95 -8.64
N VAL A 183 4.69 11.20 -8.80
CA VAL A 183 3.47 11.70 -8.13
C VAL A 183 2.26 11.55 -9.04
N THR A 184 1.20 10.93 -8.55
CA THR A 184 -0.06 10.71 -9.27
C THR A 184 -1.27 10.98 -8.39
N ASP A 185 -2.38 11.34 -9.03
CA ASP A 185 -3.66 11.53 -8.36
C ASP A 185 -4.50 10.26 -8.49
N ALA A 186 -5.10 9.82 -7.38
CA ALA A 186 -6.08 8.76 -7.35
C ALA A 186 -7.50 9.30 -7.59
N PRO A 187 -8.45 8.47 -8.07
CA PRO A 187 -9.84 8.87 -8.28
C PRO A 187 -10.57 9.38 -7.02
N ASP A 188 -10.08 9.03 -5.83
CA ASP A 188 -10.64 9.50 -4.55
C ASP A 188 -10.06 10.86 -4.09
N GLY A 189 -9.25 11.51 -4.93
CA GLY A 189 -8.59 12.79 -4.64
C GLY A 189 -7.30 12.66 -3.84
N THR A 190 -6.89 11.45 -3.45
CA THR A 190 -5.61 11.23 -2.78
C THR A 190 -4.44 11.45 -3.74
N ARG A 191 -3.46 12.25 -3.34
CA ARG A 191 -2.23 12.46 -4.10
C ARG A 191 -1.12 11.55 -3.61
N TRP A 192 -0.79 10.55 -4.41
CA TRP A 192 0.17 9.50 -4.10
C TRP A 192 1.55 9.80 -4.69
N VAL A 193 2.59 9.32 -4.03
CA VAL A 193 3.92 9.13 -4.63
C VAL A 193 4.26 7.65 -4.68
N GLY A 194 4.53 7.14 -5.89
CA GLY A 194 5.13 5.83 -6.10
C GLY A 194 6.65 5.93 -6.00
N LEU A 195 7.23 5.24 -5.03
CA LEU A 195 8.68 5.20 -4.82
C LEU A 195 9.24 3.86 -5.33
N SER A 196 10.24 3.91 -6.21
CA SER A 196 10.98 2.72 -6.62
C SER A 196 12.09 2.44 -5.61
N VAL A 197 12.03 1.29 -4.94
CA VAL A 197 13.05 0.81 -3.99
C VAL A 197 13.82 -0.41 -4.49
N SER A 198 13.32 -1.10 -5.51
CA SER A 198 14.00 -2.25 -6.12
C SER A 198 15.38 -1.87 -6.67
N GLY A 199 16.32 -2.81 -6.51
CA GLY A 199 17.71 -2.65 -6.90
C GLY A 199 18.55 -1.74 -5.97
N LEU A 200 17.96 -1.22 -4.88
CA LEU A 200 18.72 -0.48 -3.86
C LEU A 200 19.19 -1.43 -2.74
N PRO A 201 20.39 -1.18 -2.17
CA PRO A 201 20.82 -1.88 -0.97
C PRO A 201 19.99 -1.44 0.24
N ASP A 202 19.82 -2.32 1.22
CA ASP A 202 19.21 -1.98 2.50
C ASP A 202 20.26 -1.34 3.44
N ASP A 203 20.64 -0.09 3.16
CA ASP A 203 21.62 0.66 3.95
C ASP A 203 21.14 2.09 4.28
N GLU A 204 21.91 2.83 5.06
CA GLU A 204 21.60 4.23 5.45
C GLU A 204 21.64 5.21 4.26
N SER A 205 22.42 4.91 3.22
CA SER A 205 22.51 5.75 2.02
C SER A 205 21.24 5.67 1.18
N ALA A 206 20.71 4.46 1.00
CA ALA A 206 19.44 4.23 0.32
C ALA A 206 18.26 4.84 1.08
N VAL A 207 18.22 4.72 2.41
CA VAL A 207 17.19 5.37 3.23
C VAL A 207 17.21 6.89 3.04
N ARG A 208 18.38 7.54 3.14
CA ARG A 208 18.49 9.00 2.95
C ARG A 208 18.01 9.46 1.58
N ARG A 209 18.38 8.76 0.51
CA ARG A 209 17.94 9.09 -0.87
C ARG A 209 16.43 8.93 -1.01
N CYS A 210 15.86 7.85 -0.47
CA CYS A 210 14.42 7.62 -0.50
C CYS A 210 13.64 8.68 0.29
N GLU A 211 14.09 9.05 1.51
CA GLU A 211 13.47 10.12 2.29
C GLU A 211 13.55 11.48 1.58
N ALA A 212 14.65 11.78 0.90
CA ALA A 212 14.77 13.00 0.11
C ALA A 212 13.80 13.01 -1.09
N ALA A 213 13.65 11.88 -1.79
CA ALA A 213 12.69 11.73 -2.88
C ALA A 213 11.24 11.89 -2.38
N LEU A 214 10.91 11.30 -1.22
CA LEU A 214 9.60 11.48 -0.55
C LEU A 214 9.37 12.95 -0.15
N ALA A 215 10.35 13.61 0.44
CA ALA A 215 10.26 15.04 0.78
C ALA A 215 10.04 15.91 -0.46
N GLY A 216 10.71 15.59 -1.58
CA GLY A 216 10.46 16.22 -2.88
C GLY A 216 9.03 16.03 -3.37
N ALA A 217 8.47 14.83 -3.20
CA ALA A 217 7.09 14.54 -3.56
C ALA A 217 6.07 15.25 -2.66
N VAL A 218 6.34 15.38 -1.36
CA VAL A 218 5.53 16.19 -0.43
C VAL A 218 5.49 17.65 -0.87
N ARG A 219 6.62 18.22 -1.30
CA ARG A 219 6.65 19.58 -1.90
C ARG A 219 5.81 19.69 -3.17
N ARG A 220 5.66 18.60 -3.92
CA ARG A 220 4.74 18.49 -5.06
C ARG A 220 3.31 18.15 -4.66
N GLY A 221 2.99 18.12 -3.36
CA GLY A 221 1.64 17.92 -2.82
C GLY A 221 1.24 16.46 -2.55
N ALA A 222 2.16 15.50 -2.65
CA ALA A 222 1.87 14.12 -2.27
C ALA A 222 1.60 14.04 -0.76
N THR A 223 0.50 13.40 -0.38
CA THR A 223 0.09 13.20 1.02
C THR A 223 0.31 11.77 1.48
N ARG A 224 0.51 10.84 0.54
CA ARG A 224 0.75 9.43 0.81
C ARG A 224 1.80 8.87 -0.14
N GLY A 225 2.61 7.93 0.35
CA GLY A 225 3.55 7.17 -0.45
C GLY A 225 3.11 5.72 -0.58
N TYR A 226 3.46 5.08 -1.70
CA TYR A 226 3.42 3.64 -1.85
C TYR A 226 4.71 3.09 -2.47
N VAL A 227 4.98 1.82 -2.19
CA VAL A 227 6.02 1.01 -2.83
C VAL A 227 5.42 -0.32 -3.27
N GLU A 228 5.89 -0.85 -4.39
CA GLU A 228 5.53 -2.16 -4.91
C GLU A 228 6.78 -3.03 -4.83
N VAL A 229 6.71 -4.12 -4.06
CA VAL A 229 7.86 -4.99 -3.76
C VAL A 229 7.52 -6.41 -4.18
N ALA A 230 8.38 -7.03 -4.98
CA ALA A 230 8.23 -8.45 -5.31
C ALA A 230 8.29 -9.30 -4.05
N GLU A 231 7.48 -10.36 -3.96
CA GLU A 231 7.37 -11.19 -2.74
C GLU A 231 8.72 -11.80 -2.30
N ASN A 232 9.65 -12.01 -3.24
CA ASN A 232 10.98 -12.55 -3.00
C ASN A 232 12.09 -11.49 -2.83
N ASP A 233 11.80 -10.19 -2.97
CA ASP A 233 12.78 -9.11 -2.82
C ASP A 233 12.89 -8.64 -1.36
N THR A 234 13.61 -9.42 -0.56
CA THR A 234 13.78 -9.17 0.88
C THR A 234 14.53 -7.88 1.18
N ALA A 235 15.45 -7.46 0.31
CA ALA A 235 16.19 -6.21 0.46
C ALA A 235 15.28 -4.99 0.27
N ALA A 236 14.46 -4.97 -0.79
CA ALA A 236 13.47 -3.92 -0.99
C ALA A 236 12.41 -3.91 0.13
N ALA A 237 11.99 -5.07 0.61
CA ALA A 237 11.07 -5.19 1.74
C ALA A 237 11.66 -4.62 3.04
N GLY A 238 12.93 -4.93 3.34
CA GLY A 238 13.65 -4.39 4.49
C GLY A 238 13.80 -2.87 4.43
N LEU A 239 14.22 -2.35 3.27
CA LEU A 239 14.34 -0.91 3.03
C LEU A 239 12.98 -0.20 3.16
N ALA A 240 11.92 -0.74 2.57
CA ALA A 240 10.56 -0.21 2.71
C ALA A 240 10.10 -0.16 4.19
N HIS A 241 10.40 -1.20 4.96
CA HIS A 241 10.07 -1.25 6.38
C HIS A 241 10.81 -0.18 7.19
N ARG A 242 12.11 0.02 6.94
CA ARG A 242 12.92 1.07 7.56
C ARG A 242 12.45 2.47 7.20
N LEU A 243 11.95 2.65 5.97
CA LEU A 243 11.28 3.86 5.51
C LEU A 243 9.85 4.00 6.08
N GLY A 244 9.41 3.15 7.00
CA GLY A 244 8.11 3.27 7.66
C GLY A 244 6.91 2.88 6.79
N PHE A 245 7.12 2.25 5.64
CA PHE A 245 6.01 1.68 4.87
C PHE A 245 5.44 0.45 5.58
N ARG A 246 4.13 0.25 5.41
CA ARG A 246 3.36 -0.84 6.02
C ARG A 246 2.51 -1.55 4.98
N PRO A 247 2.31 -2.88 5.08
CA PRO A 247 1.52 -3.63 4.11
C PRO A 247 0.11 -3.05 3.91
N HIS A 248 -0.31 -2.93 2.65
CA HIS A 248 -1.66 -2.55 2.27
C HIS A 248 -2.41 -3.73 1.66
N HIS A 249 -1.84 -4.34 0.63
CA HIS A 249 -2.43 -5.52 -0.02
C HIS A 249 -1.39 -6.23 -0.86
N GLY A 250 -1.64 -7.50 -1.19
CA GLY A 250 -0.91 -8.21 -2.22
C GLY A 250 -1.53 -8.00 -3.60
N ARG A 251 -0.73 -8.27 -4.62
CA ARG A 251 -1.15 -8.37 -6.01
C ARG A 251 -0.50 -9.59 -6.64
N ARG A 252 -1.29 -10.36 -7.38
CA ARG A 252 -0.81 -11.56 -8.09
C ARG A 252 -0.89 -11.36 -9.58
N TYR A 253 0.11 -11.83 -10.30
CA TYR A 253 0.09 -11.91 -11.75
C TYR A 253 -0.21 -13.33 -12.16
N VAL A 254 -1.19 -13.49 -13.05
CA VAL A 254 -1.66 -14.79 -13.52
C VAL A 254 -1.80 -14.78 -15.04
N ASP A 255 -1.55 -15.91 -15.67
CA ASP A 255 -1.82 -16.07 -17.10
C ASP A 255 -3.34 -16.07 -17.31
N ALA A 256 -3.84 -15.18 -18.16
CA ALA A 256 -5.26 -15.10 -18.50
C ALA A 256 -5.76 -16.32 -19.30
N ARG A 257 -4.86 -17.18 -19.79
CA ARG A 257 -5.21 -18.45 -20.46
C ARG A 257 -5.45 -19.59 -19.47
N GLY A 258 -5.00 -19.46 -18.22
CA GLY A 258 -5.05 -20.54 -17.23
C GLY A 258 -6.35 -20.55 -16.42
N GLY A 259 -7.22 -21.55 -16.61
CA GLY A 259 -8.24 -21.93 -15.63
C GLY A 259 -9.49 -21.04 -15.54
N TRP A 260 -9.78 -20.25 -16.58
CA TRP A 260 -10.94 -19.33 -16.61
C TRP A 260 -12.17 -19.90 -17.33
N ASP A 261 -12.07 -21.09 -17.94
CA ASP A 261 -13.12 -21.72 -18.76
C ASP A 261 -14.31 -22.27 -17.95
N THR A 262 -14.31 -22.13 -16.62
CA THR A 262 -15.31 -22.71 -15.70
C THR A 262 -16.10 -21.68 -14.89
N VAL A 263 -16.03 -20.39 -15.23
CA VAL A 263 -16.74 -19.29 -14.53
C VAL A 263 -17.85 -18.70 -15.38
#